data_AF-A0A1I7U7J1-F1
#
_entry.id   AF-A0A1I7U7J1-F1
#
_cell.length_a   1.000
_cell.length_b   1.000
_cell.length_c   1.000
_cell.angle_alpha   90.00
_cell.angle_beta   90.00
_cell.angle_gamma   90.00
#
_symmetry.space_group_name_H-M   'P 1'
#
loop_
_entity.id
_entity.type
_entity.pdbx_description
1 polymer ?
#
loop_
_entity_poly.entity_id
_entity_poly.type
_entity_poly.pdbx_seq_one_letter_code
_entity_poly.pdbx_strand_id
1 'polypeptide(L)'
;MPNTLQDYRLIIQEDGNMTLSQRIKQMIPCQIESDKHPFSNTSCTLEWKYLNVADYQKVIIESTNVTDSVETKYSGSLLLETVKFELTKDEDPSLVYSFTQNPQDLLINFFLPSLLFLIPP
;
A
#
# COMPACT_ATOMS: atom_id res chain seq x y z
N MET A 1 -8.26 -17.63 -17.46
CA MET A 1 -6.84 -17.33 -17.10
C MET A 1 -6.39 -16.17 -17.96
N PRO A 2 -6.17 -14.95 -17.43
CA PRO A 2 -5.62 -13.89 -18.26
C PRO A 2 -4.11 -14.07 -18.36
N ASN A 3 -3.64 -14.47 -19.55
CA ASN A 3 -2.25 -14.33 -19.96
C ASN A 3 -1.98 -12.83 -20.18
N THR A 4 -1.44 -12.16 -19.17
CA THR A 4 -0.88 -10.82 -19.32
C THR A 4 0.59 -10.96 -19.72
N LEU A 5 0.93 -10.57 -20.95
CA LEU A 5 2.31 -10.28 -21.33
C LEU A 5 2.89 -9.31 -20.30
N GLN A 6 3.82 -9.80 -19.49
CA GLN A 6 4.54 -8.99 -18.52
C GLN A 6 5.67 -8.29 -19.27
N ASP A 7 5.46 -7.01 -19.60
CA ASP A 7 6.52 -6.19 -20.19
C ASP A 7 7.52 -5.83 -19.10
N TYR A 8 8.66 -6.51 -19.11
CA TYR A 8 9.83 -6.18 -18.31
C TYR A 8 10.69 -5.19 -19.05
N ARG A 9 11.14 -4.13 -18.36
CA ARG A 9 12.17 -3.23 -18.87
C ARG A 9 13.47 -3.50 -18.13
N LEU A 10 14.41 -4.10 -18.84
CA LEU A 10 15.78 -4.36 -18.41
C LEU A 10 16.72 -3.29 -19.00
N ILE A 11 17.51 -2.64 -18.15
CA ILE A 11 18.55 -1.70 -18.54
C ILE A 11 19.86 -2.24 -17.97
N ILE A 12 20.87 -2.39 -18.84
CA ILE A 12 22.23 -2.78 -18.45
C ILE A 12 23.13 -1.62 -18.80
N GLN A 13 23.83 -1.10 -17.80
CA GLN A 13 24.77 0.01 -17.93
C GLN A 13 26.19 -0.51 -18.14
N GLU A 14 27.06 0.32 -18.74
CA GLU A 14 28.44 -0.06 -19.06
C GLU A 14 29.31 -0.33 -17.81
N ASP A 15 28.94 0.26 -16.67
CA ASP A 15 29.59 0.06 -15.36
C ASP A 15 29.21 -1.29 -14.70
N GLY A 16 28.35 -2.08 -15.35
CA GLY A 16 27.86 -3.35 -14.83
C GLY A 16 26.59 -3.24 -13.99
N ASN A 17 26.04 -2.04 -13.80
CA ASN A 17 24.77 -1.88 -13.10
C ASN A 17 23.60 -2.39 -13.94
N MET A 18 22.72 -3.16 -13.29
CA MET A 18 21.53 -3.74 -13.91
C MET A 18 20.28 -3.21 -13.22
N THR A 19 19.34 -2.66 -13.99
CA THR A 19 18.03 -2.22 -13.51
C THR A 19 16.95 -3.03 -14.19
N LEU A 20 16.18 -3.78 -13.39
CA LEU A 20 14.97 -4.45 -13.82
C LEU A 20 13.76 -3.70 -13.28
N SER A 21 12.84 -3.33 -14.17
CA SER A 21 11.61 -2.62 -13.80
C SER A 21 10.39 -3.27 -14.44
N GLN A 22 9.31 -3.33 -13.66
CA GLN A 22 8.03 -3.88 -14.10
C GLN A 22 6.91 -3.06 -13.47
N ARG A 23 5.91 -2.71 -14.29
CA ARG A 23 4.68 -2.10 -13.78
C ARG A 23 3.70 -3.20 -13.41
N ILE A 24 3.36 -3.31 -12.13
CA ILE A 24 2.41 -4.30 -11.63
C ILE A 24 1.08 -3.64 -11.25
N LYS A 25 -0.02 -4.37 -11.46
CA LYS A 25 -1.34 -4.04 -10.91
C LYS A 25 -1.88 -5.30 -10.25
N GLN A 26 -2.00 -5.29 -8.94
CA GLN A 26 -2.46 -6.44 -8.16
C GLN A 26 -3.33 -5.99 -7.00
N MET A 27 -4.15 -6.92 -6.51
CA MET A 27 -4.89 -6.74 -5.27
C MET A 27 -4.01 -7.17 -4.10
N ILE A 28 -3.94 -6.36 -3.06
CA ILE A 28 -3.19 -6.64 -1.84
C ILE A 28 -4.15 -6.80 -0.66
N PRO A 29 -3.85 -7.68 0.30
CA PRO A 29 -4.69 -7.85 1.49
C PRO A 29 -4.62 -6.61 2.40
N CYS A 30 -5.75 -6.27 3.01
CA CYS A 30 -5.86 -5.17 3.97
C CYS A 30 -6.53 -5.63 5.26
N GLN A 31 -6.09 -5.07 6.38
CA GLN A 31 -6.70 -5.22 7.70
C GLN A 31 -7.43 -3.94 8.06
N ILE A 32 -8.70 -4.06 8.42
CA ILE A 32 -9.58 -2.95 8.76
C ILE A 32 -9.94 -3.06 10.24
N GLU A 33 -9.75 -1.99 10.99
CA GLU A 33 -10.23 -1.91 12.37
C GLU A 33 -11.75 -1.66 12.40
N SER A 34 -12.55 -2.71 12.20
CA SER A 34 -14.02 -2.63 12.13
C SER A 34 -14.66 -1.94 13.32
N ASP A 35 -14.05 -2.06 14.49
CA ASP A 35 -14.60 -1.62 15.78
C ASP A 35 -14.62 -0.10 15.93
N LYS A 36 -13.90 0.62 15.05
CA LYS A 36 -13.78 2.08 15.05
C LYS A 36 -14.49 2.74 13.87
N HIS A 37 -15.32 2.02 13.14
CA HIS A 37 -16.07 2.60 12.04
C HIS A 37 -16.99 3.73 12.56
N PRO A 38 -17.03 4.92 11.92
CA PRO A 38 -16.50 5.28 10.60
C PRO A 38 -15.14 5.99 10.59
N PHE A 39 -14.44 5.99 11.72
CA PHE A 39 -13.11 6.58 11.90
C PHE A 39 -12.02 5.51 11.95
N SER A 40 -12.27 4.38 11.28
CA SER A 40 -11.37 3.23 11.29
C SER A 40 -10.12 3.52 10.46
N ASN A 41 -9.00 3.01 10.94
CA ASN A 41 -7.77 2.94 10.16
C ASN A 41 -7.73 1.61 9.41
N THR A 42 -7.14 1.64 8.22
CA THR A 42 -6.94 0.46 7.39
C THR A 42 -5.47 0.35 7.03
N SER A 43 -4.86 -0.80 7.27
CA SER A 43 -3.50 -1.09 6.82
C SER A 43 -3.56 -2.11 5.69
N CYS A 44 -2.74 -1.92 4.65
CA CYS A 44 -2.57 -2.89 3.57
C CYS A 44 -1.10 -3.22 3.45
N THR A 45 -0.76 -4.51 3.36
CA THR A 45 0.63 -4.94 3.32
C THR A 45 0.92 -5.64 2.00
N LEU A 46 1.95 -5.16 1.31
CA LEU A 46 2.53 -5.80 0.15
C LEU A 46 3.85 -6.45 0.55
N GLU A 47 3.92 -7.77 0.48
CA GLU A 47 5.12 -8.55 0.80
C GLU A 47 5.62 -9.25 -0.47
N TRP A 48 6.93 -9.33 -0.64
CA TRP A 48 7.53 -10.14 -1.68
C TRP A 48 8.72 -10.91 -1.15
N LYS A 49 8.92 -12.12 -1.68
CA LYS A 49 9.95 -13.06 -1.26
C LYS A 49 10.86 -13.40 -2.43
N TYR A 50 12.16 -13.44 -2.17
CA TYR A 50 13.12 -13.94 -3.14
C TYR A 50 13.11 -15.48 -3.11
N LEU A 51 12.89 -16.09 -4.27
CA LEU A 51 12.90 -17.55 -4.42
C LEU A 51 14.22 -17.98 -5.06
N ASN A 52 14.71 -19.17 -4.68
CA ASN A 52 15.90 -19.81 -5.27
C ASN A 52 17.21 -19.01 -5.15
N VAL A 53 17.40 -18.30 -4.04
CA VAL A 53 18.62 -17.54 -3.72
C VAL A 53 19.64 -18.33 -2.90
N ALA A 54 19.39 -19.61 -2.63
CA ALA A 54 20.21 -20.45 -1.74
C ALA A 54 21.69 -20.57 -2.14
N ASP A 55 21.98 -20.46 -3.44
CA ASP A 55 23.33 -20.59 -4.00
C ASP A 55 24.05 -19.25 -4.19
N TYR A 56 23.41 -18.13 -3.88
CA TYR A 56 23.97 -16.78 -4.06
C TYR A 56 24.33 -16.17 -2.70
N GLN A 57 25.44 -15.42 -2.64
CA GLN A 57 25.81 -14.63 -1.46
C GLN A 57 24.67 -13.67 -1.10
N LYS A 58 24.44 -13.50 0.21
CA LYS A 58 23.39 -12.70 0.84
C LYS A 58 22.99 -11.47 0.01
N VAL A 59 21.77 -11.45 -0.49
CA VAL A 59 21.18 -10.26 -1.13
C VAL A 59 20.97 -9.20 -0.06
N ILE A 60 21.69 -8.09 -0.14
CA ILE A 60 21.52 -6.95 0.77
C ILE A 60 20.48 -6.02 0.14
N ILE A 61 19.37 -5.82 0.85
CA ILE A 61 18.28 -4.95 0.39
C ILE A 61 18.51 -3.56 0.99
N GLU A 62 18.83 -2.60 0.15
CA GLU A 62 18.87 -1.18 0.54
C GLU A 62 17.49 -0.56 0.38
N SER A 63 16.97 0.04 1.45
CA SER A 63 15.62 0.62 1.51
C SER A 63 15.54 2.04 0.96
N THR A 64 16.64 2.58 0.43
CA THR A 64 16.77 3.98 0.03
C THR A 64 15.77 4.31 -1.09
N ASN A 65 14.92 5.30 -0.83
CA ASN A 65 13.97 5.92 -1.77
C ASN A 65 12.75 5.09 -2.20
N VAL A 66 12.45 3.96 -1.54
CA VAL A 66 11.28 3.12 -1.89
C VAL A 66 9.95 3.87 -1.66
N THR A 67 9.89 4.70 -0.61
CA THR A 67 8.69 5.45 -0.20
C THR A 67 8.55 6.80 -0.87
N ASP A 68 9.64 7.36 -1.43
CA ASP A 68 9.70 8.75 -1.89
C ASP A 68 8.87 9.02 -3.15
N SER A 69 8.53 7.95 -3.89
CA SER A 69 7.71 8.02 -5.10
C SER A 69 6.21 7.94 -4.83
N VAL A 70 5.79 7.76 -3.57
CA VAL A 70 4.37 7.63 -3.25
C VAL A 70 3.75 9.01 -3.02
N GLU A 71 3.04 9.50 -4.04
CA GLU A 71 2.19 10.67 -3.88
C GLU A 71 0.99 10.36 -2.99
N THR A 72 0.70 11.25 -2.04
CA THR A 72 -0.50 11.22 -1.22
C THR A 72 -1.73 11.27 -2.14
N LYS A 73 -2.52 10.19 -2.17
CA LYS A 73 -3.69 10.08 -3.04
C LYS A 73 -4.94 9.80 -2.23
N TYR A 74 -5.98 10.55 -2.54
CA TYR A 74 -7.34 10.28 -2.10
C TYR A 74 -7.93 9.19 -2.99
N SER A 75 -8.56 8.19 -2.38
CA SER A 75 -9.35 7.18 -3.10
C SER A 75 -10.72 7.08 -2.44
N GLY A 76 -11.69 7.82 -2.97
CA GLY A 76 -13.03 7.90 -2.37
C GLY A 76 -12.97 8.41 -0.93
N SER A 77 -13.44 7.58 0.00
CA SER A 77 -13.44 7.87 1.44
C SER A 77 -12.14 7.50 2.16
N LEU A 78 -11.08 7.08 1.46
CA LEU A 78 -9.80 6.70 2.07
C LEU A 78 -8.72 7.73 1.73
N LEU A 79 -7.98 8.13 2.75
CA LEU A 79 -6.81 8.98 2.66
C LEU A 79 -5.57 8.16 3.00
N LEU A 80 -4.62 8.08 2.06
CA LEU A 80 -3.30 7.52 2.34
C LEU A 80 -2.54 8.44 3.30
N GLU A 81 -2.16 7.92 4.45
CA GLU A 81 -1.47 8.67 5.50
C GLU A 81 0.05 8.44 5.44
N THR A 82 0.46 7.16 5.50
CA THR A 82 1.88 6.78 5.51
C THR A 82 2.14 5.53 4.69
N VAL A 83 3.35 5.45 4.15
CA VAL A 83 3.92 4.22 3.58
C VAL A 83 5.23 3.94 4.30
N LYS A 84 5.39 2.70 4.77
CA LYS A 84 6.60 2.25 5.47
C LYS A 84 7.20 1.06 4.74
N PHE A 85 8.51 1.06 4.62
CA PHE A 85 9.27 -0.11 4.22
C PHE A 85 9.76 -0.83 5.46
N GLU A 86 9.44 -2.12 5.58
CA GLU A 86 9.82 -2.96 6.71
C GLU A 86 10.40 -4.28 6.20
N LEU A 87 11.39 -4.82 6.90
CA LEU A 87 11.88 -6.17 6.68
C LEU A 87 11.21 -7.08 7.70
N THR A 88 10.60 -8.16 7.24
CA THR A 88 10.02 -9.19 8.12
C THR A 88 11.14 -9.96 8.83
N LYS A 89 10.77 -10.83 9.79
CA LYS A 89 11.73 -11.64 10.56
C LYS A 89 12.62 -12.52 9.69
N ASP A 90 12.12 -12.91 8.51
CA ASP A 90 12.83 -13.74 7.55
C ASP A 90 13.64 -12.92 6.53
N GLU A 91 13.89 -11.63 6.82
CA GLU A 91 14.51 -10.64 5.91
C GLU A 91 13.69 -10.40 4.62
N ASP A 92 12.44 -10.86 4.55
CA ASP A 92 11.59 -10.62 3.39
C ASP A 92 11.09 -9.16 3.41
N PRO A 93 11.24 -8.41 2.31
CA PRO A 93 10.81 -7.02 2.21
C PRO A 93 9.29 -6.87 2.16
N SER A 94 8.81 -5.82 2.82
CA SER A 94 7.39 -5.48 2.91
C SER A 94 7.15 -3.98 2.82
N LEU A 95 6.02 -3.62 2.21
CA LEU A 95 5.49 -2.26 2.16
C LEU A 95 4.15 -2.20 2.88
N VAL A 96 4.10 -1.40 3.94
CA VAL A 96 2.91 -1.19 4.76
C VAL A 96 2.30 0.16 4.38
N TYR A 97 1.11 0.12 3.79
CA TYR A 97 0.31 1.29 3.45
C TYR A 97 -0.72 1.53 4.55
N SER A 98 -0.73 2.72 5.14
CA SER A 98 -1.71 3.10 6.17
C SER A 98 -2.70 4.11 5.60
N PHE A 99 -3.97 3.81 5.73
CA PHE A 99 -5.08 4.64 5.27
C PHE A 99 -5.97 5.04 6.45
N THR A 100 -6.43 6.28 6.42
CA THR A 100 -7.47 6.79 7.33
C THR A 100 -8.76 6.99 6.55
N GLN A 101 -9.90 6.79 7.22
CA GLN A 101 -11.20 7.05 6.61
C GLN A 101 -11.52 8.55 6.69
N ASN A 102 -11.88 9.17 5.56
CA ASN A 102 -12.41 10.52 5.51
C ASN A 102 -13.87 10.51 5.98
N PRO A 103 -14.19 11.10 7.15
CA PRO A 103 -15.53 11.03 7.72
C PRO A 103 -16.50 12.05 7.10
N GLN A 104 -16.04 12.97 6.25
CA GLN A 104 -16.87 14.06 5.72
C GLN A 104 -18.16 13.58 5.06
N ASP A 105 -18.08 12.51 4.26
CA ASP A 105 -19.24 11.97 3.56
C ASP A 105 -20.30 11.44 4.53
N LEU A 106 -19.86 10.77 5.59
CA LEU A 106 -20.75 10.21 6.61
C LEU A 106 -21.30 11.28 7.56
N LEU A 107 -20.50 12.29 7.90
CA LEU A 107 -20.96 13.45 8.67
C LEU A 107 -22.10 14.19 7.96
N ILE A 108 -21.98 14.41 6.66
CA ILE A 108 -22.98 15.14 5.87
C ILE A 108 -24.21 14.27 5.57
N ASN A 109 -24.02 13.02 5.18
CA ASN A 109 -25.13 12.20 4.67
C ASN A 109 -25.84 11.38 5.75
N PHE A 110 -25.19 11.09 6.88
CA PHE A 110 -25.78 10.30 7.96
C PHE A 110 -26.05 11.13 9.22
N PHE A 111 -25.04 11.85 9.73
CA PHE A 111 -25.19 12.56 11.01
C PHE A 111 -26.05 13.82 10.89
N LEU A 112 -25.84 14.66 9.87
CA LEU A 112 -26.58 15.92 9.72
C LEU A 112 -28.10 15.71 9.61
N PRO A 113 -28.62 14.78 8.77
CA PRO A 113 -30.06 14.51 8.72
C PRO A 113 -30.57 13.94 10.05
N SER A 114 -29.82 13.02 10.66
CA SER A 114 -30.22 12.40 11.94
C SER A 114 -30.38 13.43 13.06
N LEU A 115 -29.48 14.42 13.12
CA LEU A 115 -29.57 15.51 14.09
C LEU A 115 -30.80 16.39 13.86
N LEU A 116 -31.17 16.66 12.61
CA LEU A 116 -32.37 17.43 12.28
C LEU A 116 -33.67 16.72 12.70
N PHE A 117 -33.68 15.39 12.78
CA PHE A 117 -34.83 14.62 13.30
C PHE A 117 -34.88 14.53 14.83
N LEU A 118 -33.75 14.76 15.52
CA LEU A 118 -33.63 14.64 16.98
C LEU A 118 -33.83 15.98 17.70
N ILE A 119 -33.75 17.11 17.00
CA ILE A 119 -34.12 18.41 17.56
C ILE A 119 -35.65 18.44 17.61
N PRO A 120 -36.28 18.41 18.81
CA PRO A 120 -37.72 18.56 18.90
C PRO A 120 -38.13 19.95 18.37
N PRO A 121 -39.36 20.09 17.86
CA PRO A 121 -39.84 21.35 17.29
C PRO A 121 -39.75 22.54 18.28
#